data_AF-A0A3B9L6Y6-F1
#
_entry.id   AF-A0A3B9L6Y6-F1
#
_cell.length_a   1.000
_cell.length_b   1.000
_cell.length_c   1.000
_cell.angle_alpha   90.00
_cell.angle_beta   90.00
_cell.angle_gamma   90.00
#
_symmetry.space_group_name_H-M   'P 1'
#
loop_
_entity.id
_entity.type
_entity.pdbx_description
1 polymer ?
#
loop_
_entity_poly.entity_id
_entity_poly.type
_entity_poly.pdbx_seq_one_letter_code
_entity_poly.pdbx_strand_id
1 'polypeptide(L)'
;ELAKQREAEAIIRIIQATDNNKKIAILVRSKKHLSALVSKLRRDYKDITFQAVEIEALEDRQVVQDLLSLTHALHHRANRVHWLAILRAPWCGLNLTDLYALAHHDQTS
;
A
#
# COMPACT_ATOMS: atom_id res chain seq x y z
N GLU A 1 -4.10 13.64 17.68
CA GLU A 1 -2.73 13.81 17.12
C GLU A 1 -1.61 14.02 18.13
N LEU A 2 -1.68 15.08 18.96
CA LEU A 2 -0.51 15.63 19.66
C LEU A 2 0.27 14.64 20.54
N ALA A 3 -0.43 13.75 21.25
CA ALA A 3 0.23 12.75 22.10
C ALA A 3 1.14 11.80 21.29
N LYS A 4 0.67 11.34 20.13
CA LYS A 4 1.44 10.45 19.23
C LYS A 4 2.64 11.16 18.62
N GLN A 5 2.50 12.44 18.30
CA GLN A 5 3.60 13.25 17.77
C GLN A 5 4.69 13.49 18.82
N ARG A 6 4.31 13.77 20.07
CA ARG A 6 5.25 13.90 21.20
C ARG A 6 5.96 12.58 21.51
N GLU A 7 5.24 11.47 21.49
CA GLU A 7 5.82 10.13 21.65
C GLU A 7 6.86 9.85 20.56
N ALA A 8 6.54 10.14 19.29
CA ALA A 8 7.48 9.99 18.18
C ALA A 8 8.75 10.86 18.35
N GLU A 9 8.61 12.10 18.83
CA GLU A 9 9.76 12.98 19.12
C GLU A 9 10.65 12.43 20.22
N ALA A 10 10.05 11.93 21.30
CA ALA A 10 10.81 11.33 22.40
C ALA A 10 11.60 10.11 21.92
N ILE A 11 10.99 9.25 21.09
CA ILE A 11 11.65 8.08 20.50
C ILE A 11 12.83 8.51 19.62
N ILE A 12 12.66 9.52 18.77
CA ILE A 12 13.75 10.01 17.90
C ILE A 12 14.93 10.53 18.71
N ARG A 13 14.66 11.27 19.81
CA ARG A 13 15.73 11.74 20.70
C ARG A 13 16.52 10.59 21.32
N ILE A 14 15.84 9.50 21.70
CA ILE A 14 16.48 8.30 22.24
C ILE A 14 17.34 7.63 21.15
N ILE A 15 16.86 7.55 19.91
CA ILE A 15 17.62 6.99 18.79
C ILE A 15 18.90 7.78 18.55
N GLN A 16 18.83 9.11 18.54
CA GLN A 16 19.99 9.99 18.33
C GLN A 16 20.98 9.98 19.50
N ALA A 17 20.48 9.83 20.73
CA ALA A 17 21.33 9.70 21.92
C ALA A 17 21.99 8.32 22.04
N THR A 18 21.48 7.33 21.31
CA THR A 18 22.06 5.99 21.26
C THR A 18 23.17 5.96 20.21
N ASP A 19 24.25 5.29 20.55
CA ASP A 19 25.41 5.13 19.66
C ASP A 19 25.01 4.55 18.29
N ASN A 20 25.43 5.22 17.21
CA ASN A 20 25.01 4.97 15.83
C ASN A 20 25.45 3.58 15.32
N ASN A 21 26.36 2.92 16.05
CA ASN A 21 26.86 1.59 15.70
C ASN A 21 26.00 0.44 16.26
N LYS A 22 24.92 0.74 16.99
CA LYS A 22 24.02 -0.28 17.57
C LYS A 22 22.75 -0.42 16.75
N LYS A 23 22.32 -1.68 16.54
CA LYS A 23 21.01 -1.98 15.94
C LYS A 23 19.91 -1.74 16.97
N ILE A 24 18.99 -0.83 16.66
CA ILE A 24 17.86 -0.46 17.52
C ILE A 24 16.59 -1.11 16.96
N ALA A 25 15.87 -1.86 17.80
CA ALA A 25 14.56 -2.41 17.46
C ALA A 25 13.46 -1.67 18.23
N ILE A 26 12.43 -1.21 17.53
CA ILE A 26 11.28 -0.51 18.11
C ILE A 26 10.09 -1.45 18.14
N LEU A 27 9.65 -1.82 19.34
CA LEU A 27 8.50 -2.69 19.57
C LEU A 27 7.26 -1.83 19.83
N VAL A 28 6.24 -1.97 18.99
CA VAL A 28 4.98 -1.24 19.13
C VAL A 28 3.84 -2.20 19.43
N ARG A 29 2.87 -1.77 20.25
CA ARG A 29 1.65 -2.54 20.53
C ARG A 29 0.72 -2.61 19.32
N SER A 30 0.70 -1.58 18.47
CA SER A 30 -0.17 -1.49 17.30
C SER A 30 0.49 -0.76 16.14
N LYS A 31 0.31 -1.28 14.92
CA LYS A 31 0.85 -0.72 13.65
C LYS A 31 0.45 0.75 13.42
N LYS A 32 -0.71 1.20 13.95
CA LYS A 32 -1.16 2.60 13.84
C LYS A 32 -0.24 3.62 14.52
N HIS A 33 0.55 3.21 15.51
CA HIS A 33 1.53 4.09 16.14
C HIS A 33 2.82 4.19 15.31
N LEU A 34 3.15 3.12 14.57
CA LEU A 34 4.34 3.05 13.74
C LEU A 34 4.25 3.99 12.53
N SER A 35 3.09 4.08 11.87
CA SER A 35 2.95 4.89 10.65
C SER A 35 3.26 6.37 10.86
N ALA A 36 2.85 6.93 12.01
CA ALA A 36 3.15 8.33 12.38
C ALA A 36 4.65 8.56 12.61
N LEU A 37 5.32 7.62 13.29
CA LEU A 37 6.77 7.66 13.55
C LEU A 37 7.57 7.52 12.25
N VAL A 38 7.23 6.54 11.42
CA VAL A 38 7.88 6.28 10.12
C VAL A 38 7.73 7.48 9.20
N SER A 39 6.53 8.04 9.09
CA SER A 39 6.29 9.22 8.26
C SER A 39 7.09 10.44 8.71
N LYS A 40 7.39 10.57 10.02
CA LYS A 40 8.19 11.66 10.57
C LYS A 40 9.68 11.43 10.34
N LEU A 41 10.17 10.20 10.57
CA LEU A 41 11.53 9.79 10.24
C LEU A 41 11.86 10.00 8.76
N ARG A 42 10.98 9.56 7.84
CA ARG A 42 11.18 9.77 6.39
C ARG A 42 11.23 11.22 5.96
N ARG A 43 10.44 12.09 6.61
CA ARG A 43 10.34 13.52 6.25
C ARG A 43 11.50 14.34 6.82
N ASP A 44 11.78 14.17 8.11
CA ASP A 44 12.63 15.08 8.85
C ASP A 44 14.05 14.52 9.07
N TYR A 45 14.25 13.20 8.97
CA TYR A 45 15.50 12.52 9.34
C TYR A 45 15.93 11.50 8.26
N LYS A 46 16.32 12.01 7.09
CA LYS A 46 16.77 11.19 5.94
C LYS A 46 18.04 10.38 6.22
N ASP A 47 18.87 10.83 7.16
CA ASP A 47 20.17 10.21 7.46
C ASP A 47 20.04 8.96 8.35
N ILE A 48 18.87 8.74 8.95
CA ILE A 48 18.61 7.54 9.75
C ILE A 48 18.15 6.43 8.81
N THR A 49 19.04 5.51 8.50
CA THR A 49 18.66 4.29 7.78
C THR A 49 17.88 3.38 8.71
N PHE A 50 16.58 3.24 8.47
CA PHE A 50 15.73 2.34 9.23
C PHE A 50 15.01 1.35 8.31
N GLN A 51 14.86 0.12 8.78
CA GLN A 51 14.05 -0.89 8.12
C GLN A 51 12.71 -0.95 8.83
N ALA A 52 11.78 -0.07 8.44
CA ALA A 52 10.40 -0.24 8.88
C ALA A 52 9.80 -1.39 8.10
N VAL A 53 9.35 -2.42 8.82
CA VAL A 53 8.48 -3.46 8.28
C VAL A 53 7.08 -2.88 8.10
N GLU A 54 6.97 -1.85 7.26
CA GLU A 54 5.81 -1.69 6.39
C GLU A 54 6.16 -2.48 5.13
N ILE A 55 5.97 -3.80 5.21
CA ILE A 55 5.47 -4.48 4.02
C ILE A 55 4.13 -3.77 3.83
N GLU A 56 4.06 -2.80 2.90
CA GLU A 56 2.79 -2.41 2.29
C GLU A 56 2.01 -3.71 2.15
N ALA A 57 0.81 -3.76 2.75
CA ALA A 57 0.09 -5.02 2.73
C ALA A 57 0.05 -5.44 1.26
N LEU A 58 0.40 -6.69 0.94
CA LEU A 58 0.65 -7.08 -0.44
C LEU A 58 -0.55 -6.70 -1.32
N GLU A 59 -1.75 -6.71 -0.72
CA GLU A 59 -3.03 -6.18 -1.20
C GLU A 59 -3.06 -4.71 -1.67
N ASP A 60 -2.23 -3.83 -1.12
CA ASP A 60 -2.17 -2.40 -1.48
C ASP A 60 -1.38 -2.16 -2.78
N ARG A 61 -0.64 -3.18 -3.26
CA ARG A 61 0.13 -3.07 -4.50
C ARG A 61 -0.78 -3.31 -5.69
N GLN A 62 -0.80 -2.37 -6.64
CA GLN A 62 -1.59 -2.46 -7.87
C GLN A 62 -1.40 -3.81 -8.58
N VAL A 63 -0.16 -4.28 -8.72
CA VAL A 63 0.16 -5.58 -9.35
C VAL A 63 -0.55 -6.76 -8.67
N VAL A 64 -0.69 -6.72 -7.35
CA VAL A 64 -1.32 -7.80 -6.58
C VAL A 64 -2.84 -7.74 -6.73
N GLN A 65 -3.42 -6.54 -6.74
CA GLN A 65 -4.85 -6.34 -7.02
C GLN A 65 -5.22 -6.80 -8.44
N ASP A 66 -4.35 -6.53 -9.42
CA ASP A 66 -4.58 -6.96 -10.80
C ASP A 66 -4.49 -8.50 -10.92
N LEU A 67 -3.55 -9.14 -10.21
CA LEU A 67 -3.43 -10.61 -10.17
C LEU A 67 -4.59 -11.30 -9.43
N LEU A 68 -5.06 -10.70 -8.34
CA LEU A 68 -6.28 -11.16 -7.66
C LEU A 68 -7.49 -11.04 -8.59
N SER A 69 -7.59 -9.93 -9.33
CA SER A 69 -8.67 -9.69 -10.29
C SER A 69 -8.65 -10.73 -11.42
N LEU A 70 -7.46 -11.06 -11.95
CA LEU A 70 -7.26 -12.14 -12.92
C LEU A 70 -7.73 -13.50 -12.37
N THR A 71 -7.32 -13.83 -11.16
CA THR A 71 -7.65 -15.11 -10.51
C THR A 71 -9.16 -15.26 -10.34
N HIS A 72 -9.84 -14.20 -9.89
CA HIS A 72 -11.29 -14.20 -9.73
C HIS A 72 -12.05 -14.30 -11.08
N ALA A 73 -11.58 -13.62 -12.14
CA ALA A 73 -12.19 -13.73 -13.46
C ALA A 73 -12.06 -15.14 -14.06
N LEU A 74 -10.90 -15.78 -13.86
CA LEU A 74 -10.65 -17.15 -14.32
C LEU A 74 -11.48 -18.17 -13.52
N HIS A 75 -11.66 -17.95 -12.22
CA HIS A 75 -12.43 -18.84 -11.36
C HIS A 75 -13.94 -18.72 -11.59
N HIS A 76 -14.45 -17.50 -11.83
CA HIS A 76 -15.88 -17.25 -12.03
C HIS A 76 -16.14 -16.46 -13.32
N ARG A 77 -16.26 -17.17 -14.44
CA ARG A 77 -16.40 -16.59 -15.78
C ARG A 77 -17.57 -15.60 -15.95
N ALA A 78 -18.64 -15.72 -15.15
CA ALA A 78 -19.78 -14.80 -15.21
C ALA A 78 -19.55 -13.46 -14.47
N ASN A 79 -18.39 -13.23 -13.85
CA ASN A 79 -18.13 -12.02 -13.06
C ASN A 79 -17.59 -10.87 -13.94
N ARG A 80 -18.50 -10.14 -14.59
CA ARG A 80 -18.20 -9.00 -15.49
C ARG A 80 -17.26 -7.95 -14.89
N VAL A 81 -17.37 -7.68 -13.59
CA VAL A 81 -16.55 -6.64 -12.92
C VAL A 81 -15.06 -7.01 -12.95
N HIS A 82 -14.73 -8.29 -12.76
CA HIS A 82 -13.34 -8.73 -12.74
C HIS A 82 -12.73 -8.77 -14.15
N TRP A 83 -13.52 -9.10 -15.17
CA TRP A 83 -13.10 -8.97 -16.58
C TRP A 83 -12.83 -7.53 -16.99
N LEU A 84 -13.70 -6.58 -16.59
CA LEU A 84 -13.48 -5.16 -16.85
C LEU A 84 -12.25 -4.62 -16.11
N ALA A 85 -11.97 -5.11 -14.89
CA ALA A 85 -10.76 -4.75 -14.15
C ALA A 85 -9.48 -5.22 -14.87
N ILE A 86 -9.46 -6.43 -15.44
CA ILE A 86 -8.33 -6.94 -16.23
C ILE A 86 -8.13 -6.15 -17.52
N LEU A 87 -9.23 -5.79 -18.20
CA LEU A 87 -9.18 -4.99 -19.43
C LEU A 87 -8.63 -3.57 -19.17
N ARG A 88 -8.85 -3.02 -17.96
CA ARG A 88 -8.28 -1.73 -17.53
C ARG A 88 -6.89 -1.84 -16.92
N ALA A 89 -6.40 -3.05 -16.64
CA ALA A 89 -5.10 -3.25 -16.02
C ALA A 89 -3.98 -2.76 -16.98
N PRO A 90 -2.81 -2.36 -16.45
CA PRO A 90 -1.77 -1.68 -17.22
C PRO A 90 -1.23 -2.49 -18.42
N TRP A 91 -1.48 -3.80 -18.48
CA TRP A 91 -1.13 -4.65 -19.62
C TRP A 91 -2.15 -4.64 -20.77
N CYS A 92 -3.43 -4.31 -20.51
CA CYS A 92 -4.46 -4.21 -21.54
C CYS A 92 -4.67 -2.75 -21.98
N GLY A 93 -4.47 -1.78 -21.07
CA GLY A 93 -4.42 -0.35 -21.41
C GLY A 93 -5.71 0.23 -21.97
N LEU A 94 -6.85 -0.45 -21.82
CA LEU A 94 -8.13 0.03 -22.34
C LEU A 94 -8.63 1.20 -21.48
N ASN A 95 -9.08 2.24 -22.17
CA ASN A 95 -9.62 3.42 -21.51
C ASN A 95 -11.09 3.18 -21.10
N LEU A 96 -11.64 4.09 -20.30
CA LEU A 96 -13.02 3.97 -19.81
C LEU A 96 -14.05 3.95 -20.96
N THR A 97 -13.75 4.64 -22.07
CA THR A 97 -14.60 4.70 -23.27
C THR A 97 -14.67 3.35 -23.97
N ASP A 98 -13.55 2.64 -24.09
CA ASP A 98 -13.48 1.30 -24.68
C ASP A 98 -14.24 0.28 -23.82
N LEU A 99 -14.08 0.35 -22.50
CA LEU A 99 -14.82 -0.49 -21.55
C LEU A 99 -16.33 -0.24 -21.62
N TYR A 100 -16.73 1.01 -21.82
CA TYR A 100 -18.14 1.38 -21.96
C TYR A 100 -18.74 0.79 -23.24
N ALA A 101 -18.03 0.87 -24.38
CA ALA A 101 -18.46 0.28 -25.64
C ALA A 101 -18.61 -1.26 -25.55
N LEU A 102 -17.68 -1.94 -24.87
CA LEU A 102 -17.74 -3.38 -24.61
C LEU A 102 -18.91 -3.77 -23.70
N ALA A 103 -19.20 -2.98 -22.66
CA ALA A 103 -20.28 -3.27 -21.72
C ALA A 103 -21.68 -2.95 -22.27
N HIS A 104 -21.80 -2.04 -23.24
CA HIS A 104 -23.07 -1.64 -23.85
C HIS A 104 -23.67 -2.71 -24.78
N HIS A 105 -22.81 -3.51 -25.44
CA HIS A 105 -23.26 -4.61 -26.29
C HIS A 105 -23.93 -5.76 -25.52
N ASP A 106 -23.74 -5.83 -24.20
CA ASP A 106 -24.28 -6.89 -23.35
C ASP A 106 -25.70 -6.58 -22.80
N GLN A 107 -26.28 -5.41 -23.12
CA GLN A 107 -27.66 -5.06 -22.77
C GLN A 107 -28.67 -5.33 -23.90
N THR A 108 -28.23 -5.78 -25.07
CA THR A 108 -29.07 -5.94 -26.28
C THR A 108 -29.25 -7.39 -26.73
N SER A 109 -28.98 -8.38 -25.88
CA SER A 109 -29.34 -9.79 -26.11
C SER A 109 -30.30 -10.31 -25.04
#